data_AF-A0A2T2R2U3-F1
#
_entry.id   AF-A0A2T2R2U3-F1
#
_cell.length_a   1.000
_cell.length_b   1.000
_cell.length_c   1.000
_cell.angle_alpha   90.00
_cell.angle_beta   90.00
_cell.angle_gamma   90.00
#
_symmetry.space_group_name_H-M   'P 1'
#
loop_
_entity.id
_entity.type
_entity.pdbx_description
1 polymer ?
#
loop_
_entity_poly.entity_id
_entity_poly.type
_entity_poly.pdbx_seq_one_letter_code
_entity_poly.pdbx_strand_id
1 'polypeptide(L)'
;MIKKIIKSKTKSTIGAAIVVGAASLISRFIGLARDKIFAHQFGASNILDAYYAAFRVPDLVYNMLVVGALSAGFIPVFKELLEKDEKKAWKVTNGILNILAISLLIV
;
A
#
# COMPACT_ATOMS: atom_id res chain seq x y z
N MET A 1 4.98 -23.48 -8.07
CA MET A 1 6.11 -22.59 -7.69
C MET A 1 5.66 -21.29 -7.00
N ILE A 2 4.49 -20.73 -7.32
CA ILE A 2 3.96 -19.48 -6.72
C ILE A 2 3.70 -19.59 -5.20
N LYS A 3 3.20 -20.73 -4.71
CA LYS A 3 2.93 -20.95 -3.27
C LYS A 3 4.18 -20.90 -2.38
N LYS A 4 5.38 -21.13 -2.92
CA LYS A 4 6.63 -21.16 -2.14
C LYS A 4 7.17 -19.76 -1.84
N ILE A 5 6.85 -18.79 -2.70
CA ILE A 5 7.22 -17.37 -2.55
C ILE A 5 6.41 -16.74 -1.41
N ILE A 6 5.11 -17.06 -1.33
CA ILE A 6 4.19 -16.50 -0.34
C ILE A 6 4.44 -17.07 1.08
N LYS A 7 4.99 -18.27 1.19
CA LYS A 7 5.14 -18.99 2.48
C LYS A 7 6.53 -18.90 3.11
N SER A 8 7.46 -18.15 2.52
CA SER A 8 8.81 -18.02 3.08
C SER A 8 8.78 -17.07 4.30
N LYS A 9 9.01 -17.61 5.50
CA LYS A 9 9.41 -16.79 6.65
C LYS A 9 10.68 -16.06 6.25
N THR A 10 10.57 -14.77 5.96
CA THR A 10 11.72 -13.95 5.61
C THR A 10 12.51 -13.73 6.89
N LYS A 11 13.51 -14.59 7.12
CA LYS A 11 14.40 -14.52 8.30
C LYS A 11 15.27 -13.26 8.33
N SER A 12 15.27 -12.47 7.26
CA SER A 12 16.09 -11.27 7.08
C SER A 12 15.24 -10.12 6.53
N THR A 13 15.46 -8.93 7.09
CA THR A 13 14.85 -7.65 6.67
C THR A 13 15.08 -7.37 5.18
N ILE A 14 16.22 -7.79 4.63
CA ILE A 14 16.57 -7.63 3.22
C ILE A 14 15.62 -8.45 2.33
N GLY A 15 15.31 -9.69 2.70
CA GLY A 15 14.40 -10.51 1.91
C GLY A 15 12.98 -9.95 1.90
N ALA A 16 12.53 -9.37 3.03
CA ALA A 16 11.22 -8.72 3.10
C ALA A 16 11.18 -7.46 2.23
N ALA A 17 12.24 -6.65 2.26
CA ALA A 17 12.39 -5.48 1.40
C ALA A 17 12.37 -5.84 -0.09
N ILE A 18 13.02 -6.94 -0.49
CA ILE A 18 13.00 -7.42 -1.88
C ILE A 18 11.58 -7.83 -2.31
N VAL A 19 10.85 -8.55 -1.45
CA VAL A 19 9.47 -8.97 -1.77
C VAL A 19 8.56 -7.76 -1.94
N VAL A 20 8.63 -6.79 -1.01
CA VAL A 20 7.84 -5.56 -1.10
C VAL A 20 8.23 -4.75 -2.34
N GLY A 21 9.52 -4.55 -2.58
CA GLY A 21 10.02 -3.82 -3.75
C GLY A 21 9.59 -4.46 -5.08
N ALA A 22 9.69 -5.79 -5.19
CA ALA A 22 9.21 -6.51 -6.37
C ALA A 22 7.69 -6.37 -6.55
N ALA A 23 6.92 -6.48 -5.47
CA ALA A 23 5.47 -6.27 -5.51
C ALA A 23 5.10 -4.85 -5.95
N SER A 24 5.81 -3.84 -5.44
CA SER A 24 5.64 -2.44 -5.84
C SER A 24 5.96 -2.22 -7.32
N LEU A 25 7.06 -2.81 -7.84
CA LEU A 25 7.39 -2.73 -9.25
C LEU A 25 6.31 -3.36 -10.14
N ILE A 26 5.86 -4.57 -9.80
CA ILE A 26 4.79 -5.26 -10.52
C ILE A 26 3.51 -4.41 -10.53
N SER A 27 3.14 -3.83 -9.39
CA SER A 27 1.98 -2.94 -9.28
C SER A 27 2.10 -1.73 -10.21
N ARG A 28 3.29 -1.11 -10.30
CA ARG A 28 3.53 0.02 -11.22
C ARG A 28 3.42 -0.39 -12.69
N PHE A 29 3.95 -1.56 -13.07
CA PHE A 29 3.80 -2.06 -14.44
C PHE A 29 2.33 -2.32 -14.81
N ILE A 30 1.53 -2.86 -13.88
CA ILE A 30 0.09 -3.03 -14.08
C ILE A 30 -0.60 -1.67 -14.23
N GLY A 31 -0.23 -0.68 -13.40
CA GLY A 31 -0.72 0.70 -13.52
C GLY A 31 -0.40 1.32 -14.89
N LEU A 32 0.83 1.18 -15.37
CA LEU A 32 1.22 1.65 -16.71
C LEU A 32 0.41 0.97 -17.82
N ALA A 33 0.13 -0.33 -17.69
CA ALA A 33 -0.71 -1.03 -18.65
C ALA A 33 -2.14 -0.50 -18.63
N ARG A 34 -2.73 -0.27 -17.44
CA ARG A 34 -4.04 0.38 -17.28
C ARG A 34 -4.07 1.75 -17.97
N ASP A 35 -3.06 2.58 -17.70
CA ASP A 35 -3.02 3.94 -18.24
C ASP A 35 -2.90 3.93 -19.78
N LYS A 36 -2.14 2.98 -20.36
CA LYS A 36 -2.09 2.79 -21.82
C LYS A 36 -3.44 2.38 -22.41
N ILE A 37 -4.14 1.44 -21.77
CA ILE A 37 -5.48 1.01 -22.21
C ILE A 37 -6.44 2.20 -22.17
N PHE A 38 -6.42 2.97 -21.09
CA PHE A 38 -7.31 4.11 -20.91
C PHE A 38 -7.01 5.23 -21.91
N ALA A 39 -5.73 5.55 -22.12
CA ALA A 39 -5.33 6.53 -23.13
C ALA A 39 -5.72 6.08 -24.55
N HIS A 40 -5.62 4.79 -24.87
CA HIS A 40 -6.04 4.28 -26.18
C HIS A 40 -7.55 4.32 -26.37
N GLN A 41 -8.31 4.00 -25.32
CA GLN A 41 -9.76 3.83 -25.41
C GLN A 41 -10.53 5.15 -25.25
N PHE A 42 -10.04 6.05 -24.41
CA PHE A 42 -10.68 7.35 -24.12
C PHE A 42 -9.97 8.54 -24.77
N GLY A 43 -8.70 8.41 -25.17
CA GLY A 43 -7.92 9.52 -25.73
C GLY A 43 -7.75 10.68 -24.75
N ALA A 44 -7.41 11.86 -25.27
CA ALA A 44 -7.48 13.10 -24.51
C ALA A 44 -8.95 13.52 -24.36
N SER A 45 -9.59 13.06 -23.27
CA SER A 45 -11.01 13.25 -23.00
C SER A 45 -11.23 13.70 -21.57
N ASN A 46 -12.23 14.57 -21.37
CA ASN A 46 -12.66 15.05 -20.05
C ASN A 46 -13.01 13.91 -19.08
N ILE A 47 -13.43 12.75 -19.59
CA ILE A 47 -13.74 11.56 -18.78
C ILE A 47 -12.47 10.98 -18.18
N LEU A 48 -11.39 10.90 -18.96
CA LEU A 48 -10.11 10.38 -18.49
C LEU A 48 -9.44 11.34 -17.50
N ASP A 49 -9.57 12.64 -17.75
CA ASP A 49 -9.09 13.67 -16.81
C ASP A 49 -9.85 13.62 -15.48
N ALA A 50 -11.17 13.44 -15.52
CA ALA A 50 -11.99 13.27 -14.31
C ALA A 50 -11.61 11.99 -13.54
N TYR A 51 -11.34 10.88 -14.26
CA TYR A 51 -10.83 9.65 -13.65
C TYR A 51 -9.51 9.93 -12.92
N TYR A 52 -8.51 10.51 -13.59
CA TYR A 52 -7.22 10.80 -12.96
C TYR A 52 -7.35 11.80 -11.79
N ALA A 53 -8.23 12.79 -11.90
CA ALA A 53 -8.49 13.73 -10.81
C ALA A 53 -9.08 13.04 -9.58
N ALA A 54 -10.00 12.10 -9.76
CA ALA A 54 -10.62 11.34 -8.66
C ALA A 54 -9.59 10.52 -7.86
N PHE A 55 -8.54 10.00 -8.51
CA PHE A 55 -7.50 9.23 -7.82
C PHE A 55 -6.42 10.09 -7.15
N ARG A 56 -6.34 11.41 -7.41
CA ARG A 56 -5.30 12.26 -6.80
C ARG A 56 -5.37 12.30 -5.28
N VAL A 57 -6.56 12.44 -4.70
CA VAL A 57 -6.69 12.59 -3.24
C VAL A 57 -6.42 11.25 -2.54
N PRO A 58 -7.01 10.11 -2.96
CA PRO A 58 -6.64 8.81 -2.42
C PRO A 58 -5.14 8.49 -2.56
N ASP A 59 -4.53 8.80 -3.72
CA ASP A 59 -3.10 8.57 -3.93
C ASP A 59 -2.24 9.46 -3.03
N LEU A 60 -2.63 10.72 -2.79
CA LEU A 60 -1.93 11.60 -1.85
C LEU A 60 -1.94 11.00 -0.44
N VAL A 61 -3.11 10.59 0.04
CA VAL A 61 -3.29 9.97 1.36
C VAL A 61 -2.47 8.69 1.47
N TYR A 62 -2.50 7.83 0.45
CA TYR A 62 -1.69 6.62 0.38
C TYR A 62 -0.19 6.92 0.48
N ASN A 63 0.30 7.88 -0.30
CA ASN A 63 1.73 8.24 -0.31
C ASN A 63 2.18 8.81 1.04
N MET A 64 1.38 9.69 1.66
CA MET A 64 1.73 10.27 2.96
C MET A 64 1.69 9.24 4.09
N LEU A 65 0.65 8.41 4.13
CA LEU A 65 0.40 7.51 5.25
C LEU A 65 1.15 6.19 5.09
N VAL A 66 1.11 5.55 3.93
CA VAL A 66 1.72 4.22 3.74
C VAL A 66 3.23 4.31 3.54
N VAL A 67 3.68 5.14 2.60
CA VAL A 67 5.11 5.26 2.27
C VAL A 67 5.87 6.10 3.31
N GLY A 68 5.23 7.14 3.85
CA GLY A 68 5.82 8.02 4.86
C GLY A 68 5.64 7.53 6.30
N ALA A 69 4.48 7.84 6.86
CA ALA A 69 4.24 7.74 8.31
C ALA A 69 4.23 6.29 8.84
N LEU A 70 3.59 5.36 8.13
CA LEU A 70 3.48 3.96 8.55
C LEU A 70 4.81 3.22 8.41
N SER A 71 5.52 3.39 7.29
CA SER A 71 6.81 2.71 7.10
C SER A 71 7.88 3.17 8.09
N ALA A 72 7.97 4.47 8.38
CA ALA A 72 8.98 5.00 9.28
C ALA A 72 8.62 4.86 10.78
N GLY A 73 7.34 5.05 11.13
CA GLY A 73 6.91 5.10 12.53
C GLY A 73 6.17 3.85 13.01
N PHE A 74 5.25 3.31 12.21
CA PHE A 74 4.38 2.21 12.65
C PHE A 74 5.09 0.85 12.67
N ILE A 75 5.89 0.51 11.65
CA ILE A 75 6.55 -0.81 11.57
C ILE A 75 7.46 -1.08 12.78
N PRO A 76 8.35 -0.16 13.21
CA PRO A 76 9.21 -0.39 14.38
C PRO A 76 8.39 -0.54 15.67
N VAL A 77 7.40 0.34 15.88
CA VAL A 77 6.53 0.32 17.07
C VAL A 77 5.69 -0.94 17.13
N PHE A 78 5.12 -1.37 16.00
CA PHE A 78 4.36 -2.61 15.92
C PHE A 78 5.24 -3.82 16.26
N LYS A 79 6.47 -3.86 15.73
CA LYS A 79 7.41 -4.96 16.03
C LYS A 79 7.75 -5.00 17.53
N GLU A 80 8.02 -3.85 18.14
CA GLU A 80 8.32 -3.77 19.57
C GLU A 80 7.11 -4.18 20.43
N LEU A 81 5.90 -3.74 20.07
CA LEU A 81 4.68 -4.15 20.78
C LEU A 81 4.39 -5.64 20.58
N LEU A 82 4.64 -6.19 19.40
CA LEU A 82 4.39 -7.61 19.10
C LEU A 82 5.26 -8.52 19.97
N GLU A 83 6.50 -8.12 20.25
CA GLU A 83 7.41 -8.86 21.13
C GLU A 83 7.01 -8.76 22.62
N LYS A 84 6.32 -7.69 23.04
CA LYS A 84 5.90 -7.45 24.44
C LYS A 84 4.50 -7.99 24.75
N ASP A 85 3.52 -7.63 23.94
CA ASP A 85 2.11 -7.98 24.10
C ASP A 85 1.41 -8.00 22.73
N GLU A 86 1.27 -9.20 22.17
CA GLU A 86 0.65 -9.43 20.88
C GLU A 86 -0.79 -8.89 20.80
N LYS A 87 -1.60 -9.06 21.86
CA LYS A 87 -2.99 -8.58 21.86
C LYS A 87 -3.04 -7.06 21.79
N LYS A 88 -2.16 -6.39 22.52
CA LYS A 88 -2.06 -4.93 22.49
C LYS A 88 -1.54 -4.43 21.15
N ALA A 89 -0.58 -5.11 20.54
CA ALA A 89 -0.09 -4.81 19.20
C ALA A 89 -1.23 -4.82 18.17
N TRP A 90 -2.03 -5.88 18.14
CA TRP A 90 -3.18 -5.97 17.23
C TRP A 90 -4.29 -4.97 17.55
N LYS A 91 -4.54 -4.64 18.82
CA LYS A 91 -5.53 -3.62 19.19
C LYS A 91 -5.15 -2.24 18.64
N VAL A 92 -3.87 -1.86 18.76
CA VAL A 92 -3.36 -0.59 18.22
C VAL A 92 -3.40 -0.60 16.69
N THR A 93 -2.92 -1.66 16.06
CA THR A 93 -2.96 -1.82 14.61
C THR A 93 -4.38 -1.73 14.04
N ASN A 94 -5.35 -2.42 14.64
CA ASN A 94 -6.74 -2.34 14.21
C ASN A 94 -7.33 -0.93 14.38
N GLY A 95 -6.97 -0.22 15.46
CA GLY A 95 -7.37 1.17 15.64
C GLY A 95 -6.84 2.07 14.52
N ILE A 96 -5.56 1.95 14.21
CA ILE A 96 -4.91 2.69 13.12
C ILE A 96 -5.54 2.34 11.78
N LEU A 97 -5.70 1.05 11.46
CA LEU A 97 -6.30 0.59 10.21
C LEU A 97 -7.75 1.05 10.05
N ASN A 98 -8.55 1.07 11.12
CA ASN A 98 -9.92 1.56 11.07
C ASN A 98 -9.98 3.07 10.82
N ILE A 99 -9.12 3.86 11.47
CA ILE A 99 -9.03 5.31 11.22
C ILE A 99 -8.62 5.56 9.76
N LEU A 100 -7.63 4.83 9.26
CA LEU A 100 -7.19 4.90 7.87
C LEU A 100 -8.34 4.55 6.91
N ALA A 101 -9.03 3.44 7.15
CA ALA A 101 -10.15 3.02 6.34
C ALA A 101 -11.27 4.06 6.31
N ILE A 102 -11.64 4.62 7.47
CA ILE A 102 -12.65 5.68 7.55
C ILE A 102 -12.17 6.93 6.81
N SER A 103 -10.91 7.34 6.99
CA SER A 103 -10.37 8.52 6.31
C SER A 103 -10.38 8.38 4.78
N LEU A 104 -10.13 7.18 4.26
CA LEU A 104 -10.19 6.88 2.83
C LEU A 104 -11.62 6.74 2.29
N LEU A 105 -12.62 6.48 3.14
CA LEU A 105 -14.02 6.44 2.72
C LEU A 105 -14.67 7.82 2.72
N ILE A 106 -14.15 8.75 3.53
CA ILE A 106 -14.63 10.14 3.62
C ILE A 106 -14.09 10.97 2.44
N VAL A 107 -12.92 10.62 1.92
CA VAL A 107 -12.19 11.32 0.86
C VAL A 107 -12.48 10.70 -0.49
#